data_AF-A0A9D6SRX3-F1
#
_entry.id   AF-A0A9D6SRX3-F1
#
_cell.length_a   1.000
_cell.length_b   1.000
_cell.length_c   1.000
_cell.angle_alpha   90.00
_cell.angle_beta   90.00
_cell.angle_gamma   90.00
#
_symmetry.space_group_name_H-M   'P 1'
#
loop_
_entity.id
_entity.type
_entity.pdbx_description
1 polymer ?
#
loop_
_entity_poly.entity_id
_entity_poly.type
_entity_poly.pdbx_seq_one_letter_code
_entity_poly.pdbx_strand_id
1 'polypeptide(L)'
;CGADLLRVKGIVHVAEQPDRPAVIHGVQHVFHPLVWLDRWPSDDRRSRIVFIVQGIPPSWVRGLLELLDAEVADETARQGR
;
A
#
# COMPACT_ATOMS: atom_id res chain seq x y z
N CYS A 1 -17.36 4.06 3.75
CA CYS A 1 -16.31 3.22 4.38
C CYS A 1 -15.62 4.09 5.43
N GLY A 2 -15.93 3.97 6.71
CA GLY A 2 -15.41 4.97 7.68
C GLY A 2 -15.24 4.50 9.12
N ALA A 3 -16.16 3.68 9.65
CA ALA A 3 -16.06 3.19 11.03
C ALA A 3 -15.19 1.93 11.18
N ASP A 4 -15.18 1.09 10.15
CA ASP A 4 -14.69 -0.29 10.26
C ASP A 4 -13.22 -0.47 9.85
N LEU A 5 -12.64 0.51 9.13
CA LEU A 5 -11.21 0.56 8.87
C LEU A 5 -10.55 1.42 9.94
N LEU A 6 -9.92 0.79 10.92
CA LEU A 6 -9.36 1.46 12.09
C LEU A 6 -8.00 2.08 11.78
N ARG A 7 -7.14 1.32 11.10
CA ARG A 7 -5.80 1.77 10.72
C ARG A 7 -5.33 1.08 9.46
N VAL A 8 -4.56 1.80 8.66
CA VAL A 8 -3.72 1.24 7.61
C VAL A 8 -2.30 1.74 7.80
N LYS A 9 -1.34 0.84 7.65
CA LYS A 9 0.08 1.19 7.55
C LYS A 9 0.70 0.43 6.41
N GLY A 10 1.69 0.99 5.75
CA GLY A 10 2.43 0.24 4.76
C GLY A 10 3.70 0.91 4.31
N ILE A 11 4.58 0.08 3.77
CA ILE A 11 5.78 0.47 3.03
C ILE A 11 5.50 0.07 1.58
N VAL A 12 5.62 1.00 0.65
CA VAL A 12 5.24 0.84 -0.75
C VAL A 12 6.48 1.03 -1.62
N HIS A 13 6.73 0.07 -2.50
CA HIS A 13 7.70 0.20 -3.58
C HIS A 13 7.09 1.03 -4.70
N VAL A 14 7.75 2.13 -5.04
CA VAL A 14 7.31 3.07 -6.08
C VAL A 14 8.35 3.05 -7.19
N ALA A 15 7.93 2.79 -8.42
CA ALA A 15 8.83 2.54 -9.55
C ALA A 15 9.75 3.74 -9.85
N GLU A 16 9.24 4.95 -9.63
CA GLU A 16 9.96 6.21 -9.83
C GLU A 16 11.06 6.45 -8.79
N GLN A 17 11.00 5.78 -7.63
CA GLN A 17 12.00 5.87 -6.56
C GLN A 17 12.27 4.49 -5.91
N PRO A 18 12.92 3.55 -6.63
CA PRO A 18 13.01 2.14 -6.21
C PRO A 18 13.86 1.91 -4.95
N ASP A 19 14.77 2.83 -4.62
CA ASP A 19 15.63 2.75 -3.43
C ASP A 19 15.02 3.42 -2.18
N ARG A 20 13.96 4.21 -2.36
CA ARG A 20 13.34 5.01 -1.30
C ARG A 20 11.87 4.65 -1.20
N PRO A 21 11.49 3.75 -0.28
CA PRO A 21 10.10 3.35 -0.17
C PRO A 21 9.23 4.49 0.39
N ALA A 22 7.99 4.55 -0.07
CA ALA A 22 6.97 5.45 0.49
C ALA A 22 6.25 4.76 1.66
N VAL A 23 5.99 5.51 2.72
CA VAL A 23 5.25 5.06 3.90
C VAL A 23 3.85 5.66 3.86
N ILE A 24 2.84 4.78 3.85
CA ILE A 24 1.44 5.15 3.96
C ILE A 24 0.97 4.93 5.39
N HIS A 25 0.30 5.92 5.97
CA HIS A 25 -0.35 5.80 7.27
C HIS A 25 -1.76 6.42 7.20
N GLY A 26 -2.78 5.60 7.44
CA GLY A 26 -4.17 6.06 7.59
C GLY A 26 -4.72 5.64 8.95
N VAL A 27 -5.45 6.52 9.62
CA VAL A 27 -6.17 6.25 10.86
C VAL A 27 -7.61 6.67 10.63
N GLN A 28 -8.53 5.70 10.62
CA GLN A 28 -9.93 5.91 10.26
C GLN A 28 -10.08 6.70 8.95
N HIS A 29 -10.61 7.92 9.02
CA HIS A 29 -10.86 8.81 7.88
C HIS A 29 -9.70 9.77 7.58
N VAL A 30 -8.60 9.72 8.34
CA VAL A 30 -7.45 10.61 8.19
C VAL A 30 -6.28 9.86 7.59
N PHE A 31 -5.93 10.21 6.35
CA PHE A 31 -4.68 9.81 5.73
C PHE A 31 -3.61 10.85 6.02
N HIS A 32 -2.49 10.41 6.58
CA HIS A 32 -1.32 11.26 6.72
C HIS A 32 -0.63 11.40 5.36
N PRO A 33 0.09 12.51 5.13
CA PRO A 33 0.91 12.67 3.94
C PRO A 33 1.85 11.48 3.76
N LEU A 34 2.12 11.13 2.50
CA LEU A 34 3.14 10.13 2.16
C LEU A 34 4.50 10.59 2.70
N VAL A 35 5.16 9.71 3.46
CA VAL A 35 6.51 9.96 3.96
C VAL A 35 7.47 9.05 3.22
N TRP A 36 8.50 9.63 2.60
CA TRP A 36 9.55 8.85 1.95
C TRP A 36 10.62 8.46 2.97
N LEU A 37 11.02 7.19 3.00
CA LEU A 37 12.20 6.76 3.75
C LEU A 37 13.46 6.99 2.92
N ASP A 38 14.58 7.21 3.60
CA ASP A 38 15.88 7.38 2.93
C ASP A 38 16.42 6.08 2.34
N ARG A 39 16.03 4.94 2.92
CA ARG A 39 16.39 3.60 2.44
C ARG A 39 15.38 2.56 2.90
N TRP A 40 15.43 1.40 2.26
CA TRP A 40 14.70 0.21 2.71
C TRP A 40 15.19 -0.28 4.08
N PRO A 41 14.27 -0.73 4.95
CA PRO A 41 14.63 -1.29 6.25
C PRO A 41 15.20 -2.72 6.17
N SER A 42 15.07 -3.39 5.03
CA SER A 42 15.54 -4.76 4.77
C SER A 42 15.80 -4.99 3.28
N ASP A 43 16.45 -6.09 2.93
CA ASP A 43 16.67 -6.49 1.53
C ASP A 43 15.38 -6.86 0.77
N ASP A 44 14.30 -7.18 1.49
CA ASP A 44 12.98 -7.38 0.89
C ASP A 44 12.36 -6.04 0.49
N ARG A 45 12.33 -5.75 -0.81
CA ARG A 45 11.79 -4.52 -1.40
C ARG A 45 10.32 -4.62 -1.83
N ARG A 46 9.59 -5.63 -1.35
CA ARG A 46 8.16 -5.74 -1.67
C ARG A 46 7.33 -4.72 -0.89
N SER A 47 6.28 -4.23 -1.53
CA SER A 47 5.22 -3.49 -0.85
C SER A 47 4.57 -4.35 0.23
N ARG A 48 4.40 -3.80 1.42
CA ARG A 48 3.79 -4.46 2.58
C ARG A 48 2.80 -3.51 3.21
N ILE A 49 1.54 -3.90 3.23
CA ILE A 49 0.44 -3.10 3.79
C ILE A 49 -0.28 -3.94 4.84
N VAL A 50 -0.53 -3.33 6.00
CA VAL A 50 -1.28 -3.90 7.11
C VAL A 50 -2.55 -3.10 7.30
N PHE A 51 -3.68 -3.80 7.24
CA PHE A 51 -5.00 -3.27 7.55
C PHE A 51 -5.42 -3.76 8.93
N ILE A 52 -5.81 -2.82 9.79
CA ILE A 52 -6.45 -3.09 11.08
C ILE A 52 -7.91 -2.70 10.90
N VAL A 53 -8.78 -3.70 10.91
CA VAL A 53 -10.20 -3.56 10.60
C VAL A 53 -11.06 -4.21 11.68
N GLN A 54 -12.32 -3.78 11.76
CA GLN A 54 -13.34 -4.35 12.63
C GLN A 54 -14.57 -4.67 11.79
N GLY A 55 -15.05 -5.92 11.80
CA GLY A 55 -16.23 -6.32 11.03
C GLY A 55 -16.03 -6.44 9.50
N ILE A 56 -14.84 -6.09 8.97
CA ILE A 56 -14.51 -6.30 7.55
C ILE A 56 -13.97 -7.73 7.35
N PRO A 57 -14.54 -8.51 6.43
CA PRO A 57 -14.04 -9.85 6.15
C PRO A 57 -12.68 -9.80 5.45
N PRO A 58 -11.74 -10.71 5.77
CA PRO A 58 -10.42 -10.73 5.14
C PRO A 58 -10.45 -10.88 3.60
N SER A 59 -11.50 -11.49 3.05
CA SER A 59 -11.69 -11.60 1.59
C SER A 59 -11.87 -10.24 0.92
N TRP A 60 -12.50 -9.29 1.59
CA TRP A 60 -12.68 -7.94 1.05
C TRP A 60 -11.34 -7.22 0.93
N VAL A 61 -10.48 -7.32 1.96
CA VAL A 61 -9.13 -6.76 1.95
C VAL A 61 -8.27 -7.43 0.87
N ARG A 62 -8.37 -8.75 0.74
CA ARG A 62 -7.66 -9.49 -0.33
C ARG A 62 -8.10 -9.04 -1.71
N GLY A 63 -9.41 -8.95 -1.97
CA GLY A 63 -9.92 -8.50 -3.26
C GLY A 63 -9.46 -7.07 -3.62
N LEU A 64 -9.40 -6.16 -2.63
CA LEU A 64 -8.82 -4.84 -2.85
C LEU A 64 -7.35 -4.91 -3.27
N LEU A 65 -6.54 -5.71 -2.58
CA LEU A 65 -5.12 -5.87 -2.91
C LEU A 65 -4.93 -6.52 -4.28
N GLU A 66 -5.72 -7.54 -4.62
CA GLU A 66 -5.69 -8.21 -5.93
C GLU A 66 -6.03 -7.24 -7.07
N LEU A 67 -7.01 -6.35 -6.88
CA LEU A 67 -7.34 -5.31 -7.86
C LEU A 67 -6.22 -4.30 -8.03
N LEU A 68 -5.58 -3.89 -6.92
CA LEU A 68 -4.44 -2.97 -6.97
C LEU A 68 -3.25 -3.62 -7.69
N ASP A 69 -2.93 -4.88 -7.38
CA ASP A 69 -1.83 -5.60 -8.03
C ASP A 69 -2.07 -5.75 -9.54
N ALA A 70 -3.31 -6.03 -9.95
CA ALA A 70 -3.69 -6.12 -11.36
C ALA A 70 -3.52 -4.77 -12.08
N GLU A 71 -4.02 -3.67 -11.51
CA GLU A 71 -3.87 -2.34 -12.11
C GLU A 71 -2.40 -1.91 -12.20
N VAL A 72 -1.60 -2.18 -11.16
CA VAL A 72 -0.16 -1.89 -11.16
C VAL A 72 0.55 -2.70 -12.23
N ALA A 73 0.20 -3.98 -12.41
CA ALA A 73 0.78 -4.82 -13.45
C ALA A 73 0.45 -4.28 -14.85
N ASP A 74 -0.81 -3.90 -15.09
CA ASP A 74 -1.26 -3.29 -16.34
C ASP A 74 -0.53 -1.97 -16.63
N GLU A 75 -0.42 -1.09 -15.63
CA GLU A 75 0.24 0.20 -15.78
C GLU A 75 1.75 0.04 -16.01
N THR A 76 2.40 -0.88 -15.30
CA THR A 76 3.82 -1.22 -15.53
C THR A 76 4.02 -1.74 -16.95
N ALA A 77 3.08 -2.55 -17.48
CA ALA A 77 3.12 -3.03 -18.86
C ALA A 77 2.85 -1.93 -19.91
N ARG A 78 2.13 -0.86 -19.55
CA ARG A 78 1.94 0.33 -20.40
C ARG A 78 3.19 1.23 -20.40
N GLN A 79 3.81 1.44 -19.24
CA GLN A 79 4.99 2.28 -19.07
C GLN A 79 6.28 1.64 -19.61
N GLY A 80 6.32 0.31 -19.70
CA GLY A 80 7.43 -0.44 -20.32
C GLY A 80 7.37 -0.54 -21.85
N ARG A 81 6.46 0.19 -22.53
CA ARG A 81 6.35 0.30 -23.99
C ARG A 81 6.79 1.67 -24.50
#